data_AF-E1QPT4-F1
#
_entry.id   AF-E1QPT4-F1
#
_cell.length_a   1.000
_cell.length_b   1.000
_cell.length_c   1.000
_cell.angle_alpha   90.00
_cell.angle_beta   90.00
_cell.angle_gamma   90.00
#
_symmetry.space_group_name_H-M   'P 1'
#
loop_
_entity.id
_entity.type
_entity.pdbx_description
1 polymer ?
#
loop_
_entity_poly.entity_id
_entity_poly.type
_entity_poly.pdbx_seq_one_letter_code
_entity_poly.pdbx_strand_id
1 'polypeptide(L)'
;MRVIKFSINMAVGLGSLNEAVQILNELDFPRNSVLVTGPNTLKIAGNYVADKLISAGYNIDVRVVEGGATIENANALLEYVKGAKVGGIIGVGGGSIIDLVKYVGANLGLKVASIPTTLSSDAIATPFSVLWKGGKSQAIKTMSPNVIIGDYSILMNEPHRYVAAGFGDMIAKYTALYDWWLAYWLGDESYLDFAAQLANSAVELLIRRVNNIAKQDYIGIETLFYAEVLDGYLMELANTTRVAAGSEHLIAFAIENLTGKGLHGEQVGIGTIIGAYLQGKDWRLIRELLTRVGAPTTIDELNITKEDMIKALQIAPQMRNWYTILGTRGLTEGKAERLLRYTGIIKK
;
A
#
# COMPACT_ATOMS: atom_id res chain seq x y z
N MET A 1 6.63 28.15 -8.72
CA MET A 1 7.63 27.16 -9.20
C MET A 1 7.68 26.03 -8.20
N ARG A 2 7.45 24.78 -8.63
CA ARG A 2 7.52 23.59 -7.77
C ARG A 2 8.60 22.66 -8.34
N VAL A 3 9.54 22.23 -7.50
CA VAL A 3 10.53 21.21 -7.87
C VAL A 3 9.88 19.85 -7.62
N ILE A 4 9.84 19.00 -8.65
CA ILE A 4 9.36 17.62 -8.56
C ILE A 4 10.60 16.74 -8.68
N LYS A 5 10.84 15.89 -7.69
CA LYS A 5 11.93 14.92 -7.70
C LYS A 5 11.31 13.54 -7.87
N PHE A 6 11.57 12.89 -9.01
CA PHE A 6 11.33 11.46 -9.16
C PHE A 6 12.49 10.75 -8.48
N SER A 7 12.22 10.08 -7.36
CA SER A 7 13.28 9.59 -6.48
C SER A 7 13.49 8.07 -6.55
N ILE A 8 12.55 7.35 -7.15
CA ILE A 8 12.52 5.90 -7.19
C ILE A 8 13.31 5.39 -8.41
N ASN A 9 14.27 4.50 -8.17
CA ASN A 9 14.83 3.62 -9.20
C ASN A 9 14.19 2.24 -9.07
N MET A 10 14.11 1.47 -10.15
CA MET A 10 13.52 0.14 -10.13
C MET A 10 14.45 -0.87 -10.80
N ALA A 11 14.58 -2.04 -10.17
CA ALA A 11 15.14 -3.22 -10.79
C ALA A 11 14.18 -4.38 -10.55
N VAL A 12 13.65 -4.98 -11.61
CA VAL A 12 12.52 -5.91 -11.53
C VAL A 12 12.67 -7.05 -12.52
N GLY A 13 12.09 -8.20 -12.18
CA GLY A 13 12.20 -9.40 -12.99
C GLY A 13 12.39 -10.67 -12.15
N LEU A 14 12.53 -11.79 -12.85
CA LEU A 14 12.78 -13.08 -12.22
C LEU A 14 14.21 -13.13 -11.69
N GLY A 15 14.35 -13.35 -10.38
CA GLY A 15 15.66 -13.44 -9.75
C GLY A 15 16.41 -12.11 -9.73
N SER A 16 15.74 -10.95 -9.73
CA SER A 16 16.42 -9.65 -9.67
C SER A 16 17.31 -9.46 -8.44
N LEU A 17 17.10 -10.22 -7.35
CA LEU A 17 18.06 -10.24 -6.24
C LEU A 17 19.42 -10.86 -6.63
N ASN A 18 19.48 -11.59 -7.75
CA ASN A 18 20.73 -12.05 -8.32
C ASN A 18 21.66 -10.88 -8.71
N GLU A 19 21.10 -9.70 -8.99
CA GLU A 19 21.84 -8.51 -9.41
C GLU A 19 21.86 -7.42 -8.33
N ALA A 20 21.35 -7.69 -7.12
CA ALA A 20 21.21 -6.68 -6.05
C ALA A 20 22.51 -5.91 -5.77
N VAL A 21 23.66 -6.58 -5.77
CA VAL A 21 24.97 -5.93 -5.59
C VAL A 21 25.28 -4.97 -6.73
N GLN A 22 25.06 -5.38 -7.97
CA GLN A 22 25.31 -4.55 -9.14
C GLN A 22 24.41 -3.32 -9.13
N ILE A 23 23.10 -3.52 -8.92
CA ILE A 23 22.11 -2.45 -8.86
C ILE A 23 22.46 -1.43 -7.77
N LEU A 24 22.78 -1.91 -6.55
CA LEU A 24 23.13 -1.01 -5.45
C LEU A 24 24.46 -0.28 -5.67
N ASN A 25 25.41 -0.87 -6.41
CA ASN A 25 26.64 -0.17 -6.81
C ASN A 25 26.38 0.91 -7.86
N GLU A 26 25.57 0.61 -8.88
CA GLU A 26 25.21 1.57 -9.95
C GLU A 26 24.49 2.80 -9.41
N LEU A 27 23.75 2.66 -8.30
CA LEU A 27 23.02 3.75 -7.63
C LEU A 27 23.81 4.44 -6.51
N ASP A 28 25.11 4.15 -6.40
CA ASP A 28 25.99 4.62 -5.34
C ASP A 28 25.37 4.40 -3.94
N PHE A 29 24.77 3.24 -3.69
CA PHE A 29 24.11 2.94 -2.42
C PHE A 29 25.17 2.74 -1.31
N PRO A 30 24.99 3.34 -0.11
CA PRO A 30 25.98 3.28 0.96
C PRO A 30 26.39 1.87 1.35
N ARG A 31 27.70 1.63 1.35
CA ARG A 31 28.31 0.34 1.73
C ARG A 31 28.07 -0.02 3.19
N ASN A 32 27.97 0.98 4.08
CA ASN A 32 27.59 0.80 5.48
C ASN A 32 26.08 1.05 5.62
N SER A 33 25.31 -0.02 5.84
CA SER A 33 23.86 0.01 5.83
C SER A 33 23.26 -0.95 6.87
N VAL A 34 22.06 -0.63 7.36
CA VAL A 34 21.24 -1.57 8.16
C VAL A 34 20.23 -2.27 7.25
N LEU A 35 20.16 -3.60 7.30
CA LEU A 35 19.12 -4.39 6.65
C LEU A 35 18.05 -4.73 7.69
N VAL A 36 16.81 -4.33 7.43
CA VAL A 36 15.66 -4.56 8.31
C VAL A 36 14.73 -5.57 7.68
N THR A 37 14.31 -6.55 8.46
CA THR A 37 13.43 -7.64 8.01
C THR A 37 12.54 -8.15 9.14
N GLY A 38 11.47 -8.87 8.83
CA GLY A 38 10.73 -9.67 9.80
C GLY A 38 11.30 -11.09 9.96
N PRO A 39 10.84 -11.87 10.96
CA PRO A 39 11.33 -13.23 11.20
C PRO A 39 11.14 -14.19 10.02
N ASN A 40 9.98 -14.10 9.35
CA ASN A 40 9.67 -14.92 8.18
C ASN A 40 10.41 -14.41 6.94
N THR A 41 10.42 -13.09 6.72
CA THR A 41 11.04 -12.49 5.54
C THR A 41 12.56 -12.59 5.57
N LEU A 42 13.17 -12.78 6.75
CA LEU A 42 14.58 -13.13 6.91
C LEU A 42 14.90 -14.43 6.17
N LYS A 43 14.04 -15.44 6.29
CA LYS A 43 14.21 -16.74 5.63
C LYS A 43 13.88 -16.68 4.13
N ILE A 44 12.89 -15.87 3.76
CA ILE A 44 12.46 -15.72 2.36
C ILE A 44 13.56 -15.04 1.53
N ALA A 45 14.12 -13.94 2.02
CA ALA A 45 15.08 -13.15 1.25
C ALA A 45 16.14 -12.43 2.11
N GLY A 46 15.86 -12.12 3.38
CA GLY A 46 16.76 -11.30 4.20
C GLY A 46 18.17 -11.88 4.34
N ASN A 47 18.30 -13.18 4.63
CA ASN A 47 19.61 -13.85 4.70
C ASN A 47 20.32 -13.82 3.35
N TYR A 48 19.62 -14.18 2.27
CA TYR A 48 20.19 -14.20 0.92
C TYR A 48 20.75 -12.83 0.51
N VAL A 49 19.99 -11.76 0.75
CA VAL A 49 20.42 -10.38 0.44
C VAL A 49 21.60 -9.98 1.32
N ALA A 50 21.54 -10.24 2.64
CA ALA A 50 22.61 -9.90 3.56
C ALA A 50 23.93 -10.60 3.20
N ASP A 51 23.90 -11.92 3.05
CA ASP A 51 25.09 -12.74 2.74
C ASP A 51 25.76 -12.29 1.45
N LYS A 52 24.95 -11.95 0.45
CA LYS A 52 25.43 -11.50 -0.85
C LYS A 52 26.09 -10.13 -0.79
N LEU A 53 25.48 -9.17 -0.08
CA LEU A 53 26.04 -7.84 0.10
C LEU A 53 27.33 -7.90 0.93
N ILE A 54 27.36 -8.69 2.01
CA ILE A 54 28.54 -8.90 2.84
C ILE A 54 29.67 -9.51 2.01
N SER A 55 29.39 -10.54 1.21
CA SER A 55 30.37 -11.16 0.30
C SER A 55 30.92 -10.19 -0.75
N ALA A 56 30.15 -9.17 -1.12
CA ALA A 56 30.55 -8.10 -2.02
C ALA A 56 31.23 -6.90 -1.31
N GLY A 57 31.53 -7.01 -0.01
CA GLY A 57 32.24 -6.00 0.77
C GLY A 57 31.37 -4.90 1.36
N TYR A 58 30.05 -5.07 1.44
CA TYR A 58 29.19 -4.18 2.24
C TYR A 58 29.35 -4.51 3.73
N ASN A 59 29.26 -3.49 4.58
CA ASN A 59 29.06 -3.66 6.01
C ASN A 59 27.56 -3.61 6.30
N ILE A 60 26.93 -4.79 6.42
CA ILE A 60 25.50 -4.93 6.65
C ILE A 60 25.24 -5.39 8.08
N ASP A 61 24.51 -4.57 8.82
CA ASP A 61 23.94 -4.96 10.11
C ASP A 61 22.49 -5.41 9.93
N VAL A 62 22.19 -6.67 10.25
CA VAL A 62 20.85 -7.25 10.07
C VAL A 62 20.01 -7.08 11.34
N ARG A 63 18.90 -6.36 11.22
CA ARG A 63 17.91 -6.16 12.28
C ARG A 63 16.60 -6.85 11.96
N VAL A 64 16.21 -7.80 12.81
CA VAL A 64 14.89 -8.42 12.76
C VAL A 64 13.91 -7.63 13.63
N VAL A 65 12.76 -7.26 13.06
CA VAL A 65 11.68 -6.55 13.77
C VAL A 65 10.43 -7.44 13.82
N GLU A 66 9.86 -7.55 15.02
CA GLU A 66 8.62 -8.29 15.28
C GLU A 66 7.49 -7.33 15.65
N GLY A 67 6.23 -7.75 15.48
CA GLY A 67 5.07 -6.95 15.89
C GLY A 67 4.62 -5.88 14.90
N GLY A 68 5.18 -5.83 13.68
CA GLY A 68 4.70 -5.01 12.58
C GLY A 68 5.08 -3.52 12.67
N ALA A 69 4.40 -2.70 11.86
CA ALA A 69 4.70 -1.28 11.70
C ALA A 69 4.02 -0.43 12.79
N THR A 70 4.47 -0.52 14.04
CA THR A 70 3.98 0.32 15.13
C THR A 70 4.85 1.56 15.31
N ILE A 71 4.30 2.63 15.91
CA ILE A 71 5.08 3.83 16.28
C ILE A 71 6.20 3.45 17.26
N GLU A 72 5.95 2.51 18.16
CA GLU A 72 6.92 2.02 19.12
C GLU A 72 8.10 1.33 18.41
N ASN A 73 7.81 0.43 17.46
CA ASN A 73 8.84 -0.23 16.66
C ASN A 73 9.59 0.74 15.75
N ALA A 74 8.89 1.71 15.17
CA ALA A 74 9.51 2.74 14.34
C ALA A 74 10.50 3.60 15.13
N ASN A 75 10.13 4.02 16.34
CA ASN A 75 11.01 4.80 17.22
C ASN A 75 12.18 3.96 17.76
N ALA A 76 11.95 2.70 18.11
CA ALA A 76 13.02 1.80 18.54
C ALA A 76 14.04 1.56 17.41
N LEU A 77 13.57 1.33 16.19
CA LEU A 77 14.42 1.18 15.01
C LEU A 77 15.16 2.49 14.69
N LEU A 78 14.50 3.64 14.82
CA LEU A 78 15.11 4.96 14.62
C LEU A 78 16.33 5.16 15.53
N GLU A 79 16.17 4.94 16.84
CA GLU A 79 17.28 5.10 17.79
C GLU A 79 18.40 4.08 17.57
N TYR A 80 18.07 2.85 17.19
CA TYR A 80 19.05 1.83 16.83
C TYR A 80 19.91 2.27 15.63
N VAL A 81 19.26 2.65 14.52
CA VAL A 81 19.94 3.02 13.27
C VAL A 81 20.76 4.30 13.42
N LYS A 82 20.26 5.25 14.24
CA LYS A 82 21.00 6.46 14.61
C LYS A 82 22.32 6.14 15.33
N GLY A 83 22.32 5.14 16.20
CA GLY A 83 23.54 4.64 16.88
C GLY A 83 24.53 3.97 15.93
N ALA A 84 24.04 3.29 14.89
CA ALA A 84 24.86 2.57 13.91
C ALA A 84 25.62 3.49 12.93
N LYS A 85 25.25 4.77 12.82
CA LYS A 85 25.92 5.77 11.95
C LYS A 85 26.10 5.29 10.50
N VAL A 86 25.06 4.66 9.95
CA VAL A 86 25.03 4.16 8.58
C VAL A 86 24.61 5.25 7.59
N GLY A 87 24.88 5.03 6.30
CA GLY A 87 24.40 5.91 5.22
C GLY A 87 23.12 5.43 4.55
N GLY A 88 22.79 4.13 4.70
CA GLY A 88 21.65 3.51 4.04
C GLY A 88 20.87 2.56 4.95
N ILE A 89 19.61 2.32 4.57
CA ILE A 89 18.73 1.36 5.21
C ILE A 89 18.00 0.54 4.13
N ILE A 90 17.98 -0.77 4.28
CA ILE A 90 17.43 -1.73 3.31
C ILE A 90 16.28 -2.46 3.99
N GLY A 91 15.06 -2.35 3.46
CA GLY A 91 13.91 -3.12 3.94
C GLY A 91 13.73 -4.38 3.10
N VAL A 92 13.75 -5.55 3.73
CA VAL A 92 13.39 -6.83 3.09
C VAL A 92 12.15 -7.39 3.77
N GLY A 93 10.99 -7.27 3.11
CA GLY A 93 9.74 -7.77 3.66
C GLY A 93 8.49 -7.21 3.02
N GLY A 94 7.33 -7.44 3.64
CA GLY A 94 6.08 -6.83 3.21
C GLY A 94 5.95 -5.35 3.62
N GLY A 95 4.81 -4.73 3.30
CA GLY A 95 4.57 -3.30 3.50
C GLY A 95 4.91 -2.76 4.89
N SER A 96 4.67 -3.53 5.96
CA SER A 96 5.02 -3.10 7.32
C SER A 96 6.53 -2.89 7.54
N ILE A 97 7.38 -3.76 7.00
CA ILE A 97 8.84 -3.57 7.10
C ILE A 97 9.26 -2.38 6.25
N ILE A 98 8.67 -2.24 5.05
CA ILE A 98 8.99 -1.13 4.16
C ILE A 98 8.59 0.22 4.78
N ASP A 99 7.43 0.29 5.43
CA ASP A 99 6.97 1.51 6.12
C ASP A 99 7.90 1.92 7.26
N LEU A 100 8.44 0.96 8.02
CA LEU A 100 9.42 1.23 9.07
C LEU A 100 10.72 1.80 8.50
N VAL A 101 11.27 1.21 7.44
CA VAL A 101 12.53 1.70 6.86
C VAL A 101 12.37 3.05 6.16
N LYS A 102 11.24 3.30 5.49
CA LYS A 102 10.93 4.62 4.92
C LYS A 102 10.82 5.68 6.01
N TYR A 103 10.18 5.35 7.13
CA TYR A 103 10.08 6.26 8.27
C TYR A 103 11.45 6.60 8.85
N VAL A 104 12.28 5.58 9.12
CA VAL A 104 13.62 5.80 9.68
C VAL A 104 14.53 6.53 8.69
N GLY A 105 14.49 6.14 7.41
CA GLY A 105 15.25 6.79 6.34
C GLY A 105 14.92 8.26 6.19
N ALA A 106 13.63 8.62 6.24
CA ALA A 106 13.20 10.01 6.17
C ALA A 106 13.67 10.84 7.38
N ASN A 107 13.63 10.27 8.59
CA ASN A 107 14.03 10.96 9.82
C ASN A 107 15.55 11.15 9.95
N LEU A 108 16.35 10.23 9.39
CA LEU A 108 17.81 10.26 9.48
C LEU A 108 18.50 10.74 8.19
N GLY A 109 17.75 10.99 7.12
CA GLY A 109 18.30 11.40 5.82
C GLY A 109 19.11 10.31 5.13
N LEU A 110 18.70 9.04 5.28
CA LEU A 110 19.41 7.89 4.71
C LEU A 110 18.91 7.55 3.31
N LYS A 111 19.74 6.89 2.50
CA LYS A 111 19.23 6.20 1.30
C LYS A 111 18.40 4.98 1.71
N VAL A 112 17.22 4.81 1.13
CA VAL A 112 16.28 3.71 1.42
C VAL A 112 16.22 2.76 0.22
N ALA A 113 16.44 1.47 0.44
CA ALA A 113 16.15 0.42 -0.53
C ALA A 113 14.94 -0.40 -0.06
N SER A 114 13.97 -0.61 -0.96
CA SER A 114 12.78 -1.43 -0.74
C SER A 114 12.90 -2.74 -1.51
N ILE A 115 12.87 -3.85 -0.80
CA ILE A 115 12.89 -5.20 -1.37
C ILE A 115 11.61 -5.90 -0.90
N PRO A 116 10.49 -5.69 -1.60
CA PRO A 116 9.21 -6.24 -1.20
C PRO A 116 9.21 -7.76 -1.33
N THR A 117 8.66 -8.44 -0.31
CA THR A 117 8.39 -9.89 -0.38
C THR A 117 6.91 -10.20 -0.59
N THR A 118 6.06 -9.18 -0.62
CA THR A 118 4.60 -9.30 -0.84
C THR A 118 4.06 -8.05 -1.54
N LEU A 119 3.02 -8.20 -2.36
CA LEU A 119 2.27 -7.14 -3.03
C LEU A 119 0.88 -6.96 -2.40
N SER A 120 0.85 -6.39 -1.21
CA SER A 120 -0.39 -6.21 -0.43
C SER A 120 -0.98 -4.80 -0.46
N SER A 121 -0.17 -3.81 -0.87
CA SER A 121 -0.52 -2.39 -0.96
C SER A 121 0.65 -1.60 -1.57
N ASP A 122 0.37 -0.36 -2.00
CA ASP A 122 1.37 0.56 -2.56
C ASP A 122 2.51 0.99 -1.61
N ALA A 123 2.48 0.56 -0.34
CA ALA A 123 3.48 0.88 0.68
C ALA A 123 4.92 0.57 0.24
N ILE A 124 5.12 -0.32 -0.73
CA ILE A 124 6.43 -0.66 -1.29
C ILE A 124 7.13 0.52 -1.97
N ALA A 125 6.39 1.56 -2.38
CA ALA A 125 6.86 2.67 -3.20
C ALA A 125 6.45 4.07 -2.71
N THR A 126 5.37 4.21 -1.95
CA THR A 126 4.81 5.52 -1.63
C THR A 126 5.68 6.39 -0.71
N PRO A 127 5.57 7.73 -0.79
CA PRO A 127 6.22 8.66 0.14
C PRO A 127 5.50 8.77 1.50
N PHE A 128 4.75 7.74 1.90
CA PHE A 128 4.02 7.69 3.15
C PHE A 128 4.28 6.37 3.85
N SER A 129 4.42 6.40 5.18
CA SER A 129 4.45 5.20 6.01
C SER A 129 3.18 5.10 6.84
N VAL A 130 2.51 3.95 6.84
CA VAL A 130 1.35 3.70 7.69
C VAL A 130 1.79 3.02 8.98
N LEU A 131 1.82 3.78 10.07
CA LEU A 131 2.24 3.30 11.38
C LEU A 131 1.06 3.19 12.34
N TRP A 132 1.08 2.16 13.18
CA TRP A 132 0.02 1.86 14.14
C TRP A 132 0.34 2.36 15.54
N LYS A 133 -0.66 2.96 16.21
CA LYS A 133 -0.56 3.39 17.62
C LYS A 133 -1.89 3.18 18.33
N GLY A 134 -1.90 2.36 19.37
CA GLY A 134 -3.10 2.08 20.16
C GLY A 134 -4.28 1.56 19.32
N GLY A 135 -3.99 0.68 18.35
CA GLY A 135 -4.99 0.11 17.44
C GLY A 135 -5.45 1.03 16.31
N LYS A 136 -4.85 2.21 16.15
CA LYS A 136 -5.17 3.15 15.08
C LYS A 136 -4.03 3.26 14.08
N SER A 137 -4.33 3.21 12.79
CA SER A 137 -3.37 3.47 11.73
C SER A 137 -3.21 4.98 11.52
N GLN A 138 -1.98 5.42 11.25
CA GLN A 138 -1.65 6.79 10.94
C GLN A 138 -0.73 6.81 9.72
N ALA A 139 -1.17 7.43 8.63
CA ALA A 139 -0.30 7.72 7.51
C ALA A 139 0.56 8.94 7.83
N ILE A 140 1.87 8.75 7.81
CA ILE A 140 2.87 9.78 8.05
C ILE A 140 3.59 10.05 6.74
N LYS A 141 3.70 11.31 6.34
CA LYS A 141 4.51 11.70 5.18
C LYS A 141 5.98 11.43 5.50
N THR A 142 6.62 10.59 4.70
CA THR A 142 8.01 10.16 4.88
C THR A 142 8.77 10.44 3.57
N MET A 143 9.34 9.40 2.95
CA MET A 143 10.06 9.48 1.69
C MET A 143 9.74 8.25 0.86
N SER A 144 9.78 8.39 -0.46
CA SER A 144 9.78 7.24 -1.36
C SER A 144 11.13 6.52 -1.27
N PRO A 145 11.19 5.20 -1.49
CA PRO A 145 12.46 4.49 -1.59
C PRO A 145 13.33 5.06 -2.72
N ASN A 146 14.65 5.08 -2.52
CA ASN A 146 15.59 5.46 -3.59
C ASN A 146 15.72 4.36 -4.65
N VAL A 147 15.47 3.11 -4.26
CA VAL A 147 15.44 1.95 -5.15
C VAL A 147 14.43 0.94 -4.66
N ILE A 148 13.71 0.32 -5.60
CA ILE A 148 12.85 -0.83 -5.36
C ILE A 148 13.41 -2.00 -6.17
N ILE A 149 13.68 -3.13 -5.51
CA ILE A 149 14.14 -4.36 -6.18
C ILE A 149 13.01 -5.40 -6.09
N GLY A 150 12.25 -5.52 -7.17
CA GLY A 150 11.08 -6.41 -7.26
C GLY A 150 11.43 -7.76 -7.86
N ASP A 151 11.71 -8.75 -7.03
CA ASP A 151 12.03 -10.10 -7.49
C ASP A 151 10.78 -10.95 -7.69
N TYR A 152 10.41 -11.15 -8.95
CA TYR A 152 9.19 -11.87 -9.32
C TYR A 152 9.25 -13.35 -8.94
N SER A 153 10.44 -13.94 -8.76
CA SER A 153 10.56 -15.31 -8.27
C SER A 153 10.11 -15.43 -6.81
N ILE A 154 10.24 -14.36 -6.02
CA ILE A 154 9.69 -14.31 -4.66
C ILE A 154 8.20 -13.95 -4.70
N LEU A 155 7.84 -12.89 -5.43
CA LEU A 155 6.48 -12.35 -5.43
C LEU A 155 5.46 -13.32 -6.04
N MET A 156 5.82 -14.11 -7.06
CA MET A 156 4.95 -15.17 -7.58
C MET A 156 4.67 -16.31 -6.58
N ASN A 157 5.51 -16.45 -5.55
CA ASN A 157 5.38 -17.47 -4.51
C ASN A 157 4.83 -16.92 -3.19
N GLU A 158 4.43 -15.64 -3.15
CA GLU A 158 3.80 -15.07 -1.96
C GLU A 158 2.43 -15.70 -1.69
N PRO A 159 1.95 -15.72 -0.44
CA PRO A 159 0.59 -16.16 -0.15
C PRO A 159 -0.44 -15.34 -0.94
N HIS A 160 -1.30 -16.04 -1.71
CA HIS A 160 -2.29 -15.45 -2.61
C HIS A 160 -3.14 -14.34 -1.99
N ARG A 161 -3.44 -14.45 -0.69
CA ARG A 161 -4.15 -13.43 0.09
C ARG A 161 -3.54 -12.03 -0.02
N TYR A 162 -2.21 -11.91 -0.08
CA TYR A 162 -1.54 -10.63 -0.23
C TYR A 162 -1.78 -10.04 -1.63
N VAL A 163 -1.62 -10.83 -2.69
CA VAL A 163 -1.95 -10.41 -4.07
C VAL A 163 -3.41 -9.98 -4.21
N ALA A 164 -4.34 -10.72 -3.59
CA ALA A 164 -5.75 -10.35 -3.56
C ALA A 164 -5.98 -9.00 -2.86
N ALA A 165 -5.29 -8.77 -1.74
CA ALA A 165 -5.32 -7.49 -1.03
C ALA A 165 -4.70 -6.36 -1.88
N GLY A 166 -3.52 -6.55 -2.47
CA GLY A 166 -2.87 -5.56 -3.34
C GLY A 166 -3.78 -5.18 -4.51
N PHE A 167 -4.44 -6.15 -5.16
CA PHE A 167 -5.44 -5.85 -6.18
C PHE A 167 -6.59 -4.99 -5.64
N GLY A 168 -7.09 -5.29 -4.43
CA GLY A 168 -8.14 -4.51 -3.78
C GLY A 168 -7.73 -3.06 -3.51
N ASP A 169 -6.47 -2.83 -3.14
CA ASP A 169 -5.89 -1.50 -2.98
C ASP A 169 -5.70 -0.77 -4.32
N MET A 170 -5.29 -1.51 -5.36
CA MET A 170 -5.02 -0.92 -6.68
C MET A 170 -6.30 -0.62 -7.47
N ILE A 171 -7.36 -1.42 -7.32
CA ILE A 171 -8.64 -1.14 -7.98
C ILE A 171 -9.40 0.04 -7.34
N ALA A 172 -9.01 0.47 -6.13
CA ALA A 172 -9.58 1.61 -5.41
C ALA A 172 -9.61 2.91 -6.20
N LYS A 173 -8.67 3.08 -7.13
CA LYS A 173 -8.57 4.26 -8.00
C LYS A 173 -9.81 4.42 -8.87
N TYR A 174 -10.56 3.34 -9.11
CA TYR A 174 -11.87 3.39 -9.75
C TYR A 174 -12.85 4.35 -9.04
N THR A 175 -12.77 4.50 -7.71
CA THR A 175 -13.60 5.45 -6.93
C THR A 175 -12.81 6.66 -6.43
N ALA A 176 -11.54 6.49 -6.08
CA ALA A 176 -10.71 7.56 -5.52
C ALA A 176 -10.59 8.77 -6.46
N LEU A 177 -10.39 8.52 -7.77
CA LEU A 177 -10.23 9.59 -8.77
C LEU A 177 -11.48 10.46 -8.91
N TYR A 178 -12.67 9.86 -8.75
CA TYR A 178 -13.92 10.61 -8.73
C TYR A 178 -14.04 11.45 -7.47
N ASP A 179 -13.68 10.91 -6.30
CA ASP A 179 -13.71 11.68 -5.06
C ASP A 179 -12.70 12.82 -5.06
N TRP A 180 -11.54 12.64 -5.69
CA TRP A 180 -10.56 13.70 -5.86
C TRP A 180 -11.06 14.81 -6.79
N TRP A 181 -11.66 14.44 -7.93
CA TRP A 181 -12.35 15.38 -8.81
C TRP A 181 -13.48 16.11 -8.10
N LEU A 182 -14.29 15.40 -7.31
CA LEU A 182 -15.39 16.00 -6.55
C LEU A 182 -14.88 17.04 -5.54
N ALA A 183 -13.79 16.75 -4.84
CA ALA A 183 -13.20 17.69 -3.89
C ALA A 183 -12.50 18.87 -4.52
N TYR A 184 -12.01 18.74 -5.75
CA TYR A 184 -11.56 19.90 -6.50
C TYR A 184 -12.69 20.91 -6.70
N TRP A 185 -13.89 20.42 -7.04
CA TRP A 185 -15.05 21.28 -7.25
C TRP A 185 -15.70 21.76 -5.95
N LEU A 186 -15.72 20.95 -4.89
CA LEU A 186 -16.54 21.18 -3.69
C LEU A 186 -15.77 21.25 -2.37
N GLY A 187 -14.51 20.83 -2.34
CA GLY A 187 -13.69 20.64 -1.14
C GLY A 187 -12.43 21.50 -1.06
N ASP A 188 -12.25 22.45 -1.99
CA ASP A 188 -11.07 23.34 -2.07
C ASP A 188 -9.73 22.59 -2.12
N GLU A 189 -9.72 21.42 -2.78
CA GLU A 189 -8.51 20.62 -2.96
C GLU A 189 -7.88 20.87 -4.34
N SER A 190 -6.55 20.76 -4.46
CA SER A 190 -5.87 20.81 -5.77
C SER A 190 -6.11 19.52 -6.57
N TYR A 191 -6.22 19.63 -7.89
CA TYR A 191 -6.36 18.48 -8.79
C TYR A 191 -5.26 18.47 -9.86
N LEU A 192 -4.71 17.30 -10.14
CA LEU A 192 -3.75 17.11 -11.23
C LEU A 192 -4.30 16.06 -12.20
N ASP A 193 -4.98 16.54 -13.24
CA ASP A 193 -5.66 15.70 -14.22
C ASP A 193 -4.72 14.71 -14.92
N PHE A 194 -3.48 15.13 -15.21
CA PHE A 194 -2.46 14.24 -15.79
C PHE A 194 -2.18 13.02 -14.90
N ALA A 195 -2.05 13.21 -13.59
CA ALA A 195 -1.82 12.10 -12.66
C ALA A 195 -3.07 11.22 -12.53
N ALA A 196 -4.27 11.80 -12.57
CA ALA A 196 -5.52 11.05 -12.56
C ALA A 196 -5.69 10.18 -13.82
N GLN A 197 -5.35 10.67 -15.00
CA GLN A 197 -5.41 9.89 -16.25
C GLN A 197 -4.42 8.72 -16.26
N LEU A 198 -3.22 8.92 -15.72
CA LEU A 198 -2.24 7.83 -15.56
C LEU A 198 -2.73 6.76 -14.56
N ALA A 199 -3.28 7.16 -13.42
CA ALA A 199 -3.89 6.25 -12.46
C ALA A 199 -5.05 5.45 -13.10
N ASN A 200 -5.92 6.12 -13.87
CA ASN A 200 -7.02 5.45 -14.56
C ASN A 200 -6.52 4.41 -15.58
N SER A 201 -5.43 4.71 -16.29
CA SER A 201 -4.81 3.75 -17.22
C SER A 201 -4.32 2.48 -16.51
N ALA A 202 -3.81 2.61 -15.28
CA ALA A 202 -3.45 1.47 -14.44
C ALA A 202 -4.66 0.64 -14.03
N VAL A 203 -5.77 1.29 -13.63
CA VAL A 203 -7.05 0.62 -13.35
C VAL A 203 -7.53 -0.20 -14.55
N GLU A 204 -7.51 0.39 -15.76
CA GLU A 204 -7.90 -0.32 -16.99
C GLU A 204 -7.01 -1.52 -17.30
N LEU A 205 -5.71 -1.42 -17.01
CA LEU A 205 -4.78 -2.55 -17.17
C LEU A 205 -5.07 -3.67 -16.15
N LEU A 206 -5.30 -3.32 -14.88
CA LEU A 206 -5.65 -4.27 -13.81
C LEU A 206 -6.93 -5.03 -14.14
N ILE A 207 -7.97 -4.34 -14.63
CA ILE A 207 -9.22 -4.97 -15.08
C ILE A 207 -8.94 -5.97 -16.21
N ARG A 208 -8.17 -5.58 -17.22
CA ARG A 208 -7.82 -6.46 -18.36
C ARG A 208 -6.99 -7.67 -17.95
N ARG A 209 -6.16 -7.54 -16.90
CA ARG A 209 -5.22 -8.57 -16.43
C ARG A 209 -5.70 -9.31 -15.17
N VAL A 210 -6.94 -9.10 -14.74
CA VAL A 210 -7.48 -9.70 -13.50
C VAL A 210 -7.28 -11.22 -13.43
N ASN A 211 -7.41 -11.93 -14.55
CA ASN A 211 -7.21 -13.39 -14.59
C ASN A 211 -5.73 -13.80 -14.44
N ASN A 212 -4.80 -12.98 -14.93
CA ASN A 212 -3.37 -13.20 -14.74
C ASN A 212 -2.98 -12.96 -13.27
N ILE A 213 -3.51 -11.87 -12.70
CA ILE A 213 -3.31 -11.50 -11.28
C ILE A 213 -3.87 -12.59 -10.37
N ALA A 214 -5.10 -13.06 -10.63
CA ALA A 214 -5.73 -14.15 -9.87
C ALA A 214 -4.93 -15.46 -9.91
N LYS A 215 -4.20 -15.72 -11.00
CA LYS A 215 -3.33 -16.89 -11.15
C LYS A 215 -1.94 -16.72 -10.54
N GLN A 216 -1.59 -15.51 -10.09
CA GLN A 216 -0.22 -15.14 -9.67
C GLN A 216 0.83 -15.54 -10.73
N ASP A 217 0.49 -15.45 -12.01
CA ASP A 217 1.46 -15.69 -13.08
C ASP A 217 2.38 -14.47 -13.26
N TYR A 218 3.44 -14.64 -14.07
CA TYR A 218 4.42 -13.58 -14.33
C TYR A 218 3.76 -12.27 -14.76
N ILE A 219 2.79 -12.33 -15.68
CA ILE A 219 2.11 -11.14 -16.20
C ILE A 219 1.27 -10.49 -15.10
N GLY A 220 0.62 -11.30 -14.27
CA GLY A 220 -0.19 -10.84 -13.14
C GLY A 220 0.64 -10.10 -12.10
N ILE A 221 1.72 -10.72 -11.64
CA ILE A 221 2.64 -10.13 -10.65
C ILE A 221 3.34 -8.89 -11.20
N GLU A 222 3.81 -8.93 -12.44
CA GLU A 222 4.38 -7.76 -13.11
C GLU A 222 3.37 -6.61 -13.16
N THR A 223 2.13 -6.89 -13.57
CA THR A 223 1.07 -5.87 -13.65
C THR A 223 0.78 -5.25 -12.29
N LEU A 224 0.63 -6.08 -11.25
CA LEU A 224 0.32 -5.61 -9.90
C LEU A 224 1.50 -4.83 -9.30
N PHE A 225 2.73 -5.33 -9.46
CA PHE A 225 3.94 -4.66 -9.00
C PHE A 225 4.06 -3.26 -9.60
N TYR A 226 3.93 -3.14 -10.93
CA TYR A 226 4.03 -1.84 -11.59
C TYR A 226 2.89 -0.90 -11.21
N ALA A 227 1.69 -1.41 -10.92
CA ALA A 227 0.59 -0.59 -10.41
C ALA A 227 0.93 0.00 -9.03
N GLU A 228 1.42 -0.82 -8.09
CA GLU A 228 1.82 -0.37 -6.75
C GLU A 228 2.97 0.64 -6.81
N VAL A 229 3.96 0.43 -7.68
CA VAL A 229 5.05 1.41 -7.82
C VAL A 229 4.61 2.70 -8.52
N LEU A 230 3.72 2.59 -9.52
CA LEU A 230 3.18 3.76 -10.19
C LEU A 230 2.44 4.67 -9.21
N ASP A 231 1.70 4.13 -8.26
CA ASP A 231 1.05 4.94 -7.22
C ASP A 231 2.06 5.76 -6.41
N GLY A 232 3.22 5.20 -6.08
CA GLY A 232 4.31 5.94 -5.45
C GLY A 232 4.74 7.16 -6.28
N TYR A 233 4.99 6.96 -7.58
CA TYR A 233 5.33 8.06 -8.50
C TYR A 233 4.21 9.09 -8.63
N LEU A 234 2.96 8.64 -8.73
CA LEU A 234 1.82 9.52 -8.88
C LEU A 234 1.58 10.35 -7.61
N MET A 235 1.83 9.78 -6.43
CA MET A 235 1.77 10.53 -5.16
C MET A 235 2.89 11.58 -5.07
N GLU A 236 4.11 11.29 -5.55
CA GLU A 236 5.17 12.30 -5.64
C GLU A 236 4.79 13.43 -6.61
N LEU A 237 4.28 13.06 -7.79
CA LEU A 237 3.85 13.98 -8.83
C LEU A 237 2.70 14.89 -8.33
N ALA A 238 1.65 14.29 -7.78
CA ALA A 238 0.47 14.99 -7.28
C ALA A 238 0.70 15.70 -5.93
N ASN A 239 1.74 15.33 -5.16
CA ASN A 239 1.97 15.75 -3.76
C ASN A 239 0.85 15.38 -2.79
N THR A 240 0.03 14.40 -3.13
CA THR A 240 -1.13 14.02 -2.35
C THR A 240 -1.42 12.55 -2.56
N THR A 241 -1.99 11.90 -1.55
CA THR A 241 -2.50 10.52 -1.68
C THR A 241 -3.80 10.47 -2.47
N ARG A 242 -4.42 11.61 -2.83
CA ARG A 242 -5.74 11.65 -3.48
C ARG A 242 -5.80 11.01 -4.85
N VAL A 243 -4.66 10.88 -5.52
CA VAL A 243 -4.56 10.10 -6.77
C VAL A 243 -4.86 8.61 -6.57
N ALA A 244 -4.66 8.12 -5.35
CA ALA A 244 -4.84 6.71 -5.00
C ALA A 244 -5.98 6.45 -3.99
N ALA A 245 -6.40 7.47 -3.24
CA ALA A 245 -7.29 7.34 -2.09
C ALA A 245 -8.43 8.38 -2.03
N GLY A 246 -9.62 7.90 -1.72
CA GLY A 246 -10.87 8.63 -1.54
C GLY A 246 -11.75 7.96 -0.48
N SER A 247 -13.06 7.88 -0.73
CA SER A 247 -14.04 7.34 0.21
C SER A 247 -13.77 5.88 0.59
N GLU A 248 -13.29 5.07 -0.34
CA GLU A 248 -12.97 3.66 -0.08
C GLU A 248 -11.88 3.49 0.99
N HIS A 249 -10.85 4.34 0.96
CA HIS A 249 -9.82 4.36 2.00
C HIS A 249 -10.34 4.92 3.33
N LEU A 250 -11.24 5.91 3.31
CA LEU A 250 -11.87 6.39 4.54
C LEU A 250 -12.68 5.29 5.23
N ILE A 251 -13.36 4.45 4.46
CA ILE A 251 -14.06 3.27 4.96
C ILE A 251 -13.07 2.25 5.53
N ALA A 252 -11.98 1.97 4.81
CA ALA A 252 -10.93 1.08 5.29
C ALA A 252 -10.32 1.56 6.62
N PHE A 253 -9.92 2.83 6.73
CA PHE A 253 -9.38 3.38 7.98
C PHE A 253 -10.37 3.29 9.14
N ALA A 254 -11.67 3.45 8.88
CA ALA A 254 -12.69 3.28 9.90
C ALA A 254 -12.80 1.82 10.37
N ILE A 255 -12.72 0.85 9.45
CA ILE A 255 -12.72 -0.58 9.76
C ILE A 255 -11.45 -0.94 10.57
N GLU A 256 -10.28 -0.50 10.13
CA GLU A 256 -8.99 -0.69 10.79
C GLU A 256 -9.06 -0.22 12.25
N ASN A 257 -9.52 1.03 12.46
CA ASN A 257 -9.62 1.65 13.77
C ASN A 257 -10.61 0.96 14.72
N LEU A 258 -11.65 0.31 14.19
CA LEU A 258 -12.68 -0.35 15.00
C LEU A 258 -12.32 -1.80 15.30
N THR A 259 -11.66 -2.50 14.37
CA THR A 259 -11.57 -3.96 14.41
C THR A 259 -10.14 -4.49 14.47
N GLY A 260 -9.18 -3.80 13.84
CA GLY A 260 -7.84 -4.33 13.60
C GLY A 260 -7.81 -5.64 12.80
N LYS A 261 -8.85 -5.95 12.02
CA LYS A 261 -8.99 -7.21 11.28
C LYS A 261 -8.84 -7.00 9.77
N GLY A 262 -8.31 -8.01 9.09
CA GLY A 262 -8.10 -8.00 7.64
C GLY A 262 -6.88 -7.19 7.22
N LEU A 263 -6.45 -7.37 5.98
CA LEU A 263 -5.41 -6.56 5.35
C LEU A 263 -6.01 -5.26 4.81
N HIS A 264 -5.19 -4.21 4.72
CA HIS A 264 -5.60 -2.89 4.23
C HIS A 264 -6.36 -2.99 2.89
N GLY A 265 -5.74 -3.61 1.89
CA GLY A 265 -6.31 -3.75 0.56
C GLY A 265 -7.61 -4.58 0.49
N GLU A 266 -7.82 -5.52 1.42
CA GLU A 266 -9.09 -6.26 1.52
C GLU A 266 -10.24 -5.32 1.95
N GLN A 267 -9.95 -4.44 2.91
CA GLN A 267 -10.92 -3.46 3.42
C GLN A 267 -11.17 -2.34 2.40
N VAL A 268 -10.12 -1.89 1.71
CA VAL A 268 -10.20 -0.93 0.61
C VAL A 268 -11.04 -1.50 -0.54
N GLY A 269 -10.90 -2.79 -0.87
CA GLY A 269 -11.74 -3.46 -1.87
C GLY A 269 -13.24 -3.37 -1.54
N ILE A 270 -13.61 -3.68 -0.28
CA ILE A 270 -15.00 -3.48 0.21
C ILE A 270 -15.43 -2.01 0.10
N GLY A 271 -14.57 -1.08 0.51
CA GLY A 271 -14.80 0.34 0.37
C GLY A 271 -15.06 0.76 -1.08
N THR A 272 -14.37 0.14 -2.03
CA THR A 272 -14.48 0.44 -3.47
C THR A 272 -15.82 -0.02 -4.03
N ILE A 273 -16.35 -1.17 -3.58
CA ILE A 273 -17.72 -1.61 -3.93
C ILE A 273 -18.74 -0.55 -3.46
N ILE A 274 -18.60 -0.08 -2.22
CA ILE A 274 -19.51 0.91 -1.62
C ILE A 274 -19.41 2.25 -2.32
N GLY A 275 -18.18 2.75 -2.51
CA GLY A 275 -17.91 4.01 -3.21
C GLY A 275 -18.47 3.99 -4.63
N ALA A 276 -18.27 2.90 -5.37
CA ALA A 276 -18.77 2.77 -6.74
C ALA A 276 -20.30 2.83 -6.79
N TYR A 277 -20.99 2.19 -5.83
CA TYR A 277 -22.45 2.27 -5.75
C TYR A 277 -22.93 3.71 -5.49
N LEU A 278 -22.32 4.39 -4.52
CA LEU A 278 -22.71 5.76 -4.15
C LEU A 278 -22.41 6.78 -5.26
N GLN A 279 -21.35 6.56 -6.02
CA GLN A 279 -20.98 7.37 -7.18
C GLN A 279 -21.80 7.05 -8.44
N GLY A 280 -22.72 6.07 -8.39
CA GLY A 280 -23.51 5.65 -9.54
C GLY A 280 -22.72 4.88 -10.61
N LYS A 281 -21.54 4.35 -10.26
CA LYS A 281 -20.69 3.55 -11.14
C LYS A 281 -21.05 2.06 -11.06
N ASP A 282 -20.44 1.26 -11.94
CA ASP A 282 -20.62 -0.19 -11.93
C ASP A 282 -19.88 -0.85 -10.75
N TRP A 283 -20.55 -0.91 -9.60
CA TRP A 283 -20.07 -1.60 -8.40
C TRP A 283 -20.09 -3.13 -8.53
N ARG A 284 -20.90 -3.67 -9.45
CA ARG A 284 -20.99 -5.13 -9.68
C ARG A 284 -19.74 -5.63 -10.38
N LEU A 285 -19.21 -4.85 -11.33
CA LEU A 285 -17.90 -5.09 -11.92
C LEU A 285 -16.82 -5.18 -10.84
N ILE A 286 -16.74 -4.22 -9.92
CA ILE A 286 -15.74 -4.23 -8.84
C ILE A 286 -15.89 -5.47 -7.97
N ARG A 287 -17.12 -5.81 -7.58
CA ARG A 287 -17.38 -7.03 -6.82
C ARG A 287 -16.93 -8.28 -7.57
N GLU A 288 -17.25 -8.39 -8.86
CA GLU A 288 -16.83 -9.53 -9.70
C GLU A 288 -15.30 -9.65 -9.75
N LEU A 289 -14.61 -8.53 -9.98
CA LEU A 289 -13.15 -8.49 -10.07
C LEU A 289 -12.49 -8.90 -8.75
N LEU A 290 -12.99 -8.39 -7.62
CA LEU A 290 -12.52 -8.76 -6.29
C LEU A 290 -12.74 -10.26 -6.02
N THR A 291 -13.93 -10.79 -6.31
CA THR A 291 -14.20 -12.23 -6.22
C THR A 291 -13.27 -13.04 -7.13
N ARG A 292 -12.98 -12.55 -8.34
CA ARG A 292 -12.11 -13.22 -9.32
C ARG A 292 -10.68 -13.40 -8.79
N VAL A 293 -10.14 -12.40 -8.11
CA VAL A 293 -8.81 -12.45 -7.48
C VAL A 293 -8.84 -13.06 -6.07
N GLY A 294 -9.98 -13.54 -5.59
CA GLY A 294 -10.10 -14.13 -4.25
C GLY A 294 -10.09 -13.11 -3.10
N ALA A 295 -10.30 -11.82 -3.38
CA ALA A 295 -10.41 -10.79 -2.36
C ALA A 295 -11.81 -10.83 -1.69
N PRO A 296 -11.91 -10.48 -0.39
CA PRO A 296 -13.19 -10.39 0.31
C PRO A 296 -14.19 -9.44 -0.35
N THR A 297 -15.46 -9.85 -0.42
CA THR A 297 -16.58 -9.03 -0.91
C THR A 297 -17.73 -8.91 0.09
N THR A 298 -17.56 -9.50 1.28
CA THR A 298 -18.52 -9.50 2.39
C THR A 298 -17.83 -9.26 3.73
N ILE A 299 -18.59 -8.86 4.75
CA ILE A 299 -18.06 -8.71 6.12
C ILE A 299 -17.67 -10.04 6.77
N ASP A 300 -18.35 -11.14 6.39
CA ASP A 300 -18.09 -12.48 6.93
C ASP A 300 -16.68 -12.93 6.51
N GLU A 301 -16.29 -12.70 5.26
CA GLU A 301 -14.95 -13.00 4.74
C GLU A 301 -13.84 -12.16 5.43
N LEU A 302 -14.17 -10.96 5.91
CA LEU A 302 -13.27 -10.13 6.72
C LEU A 302 -13.29 -10.45 8.22
N ASN A 303 -14.20 -11.33 8.67
CA ASN A 303 -14.46 -11.62 10.09
C ASN A 303 -14.90 -10.37 10.90
N ILE A 304 -15.69 -9.49 10.28
CA ILE A 304 -16.19 -8.25 10.89
C ILE A 304 -17.69 -8.37 11.15
N THR A 305 -18.17 -7.78 12.25
CA THR A 305 -19.60 -7.77 12.59
C THR A 305 -20.37 -6.76 11.74
N LYS A 306 -21.68 -6.95 11.61
CA LYS A 306 -22.57 -6.00 10.93
C LYS A 306 -22.52 -4.63 11.63
N GLU A 307 -22.51 -4.65 12.96
CA GLU A 307 -22.48 -3.47 13.82
C GLU A 307 -21.20 -2.66 13.61
N ASP A 308 -20.04 -3.32 13.57
CA ASP A 308 -18.76 -2.67 13.29
C ASP A 308 -18.74 -2.04 11.91
N MET A 309 -19.26 -2.74 10.88
CA MET A 309 -19.29 -2.21 9.52
C MET A 309 -20.24 -1.01 9.39
N ILE A 310 -21.39 -1.04 10.04
CA ILE A 310 -22.31 0.12 10.06
C ILE A 310 -21.65 1.30 10.77
N LYS A 311 -20.99 1.05 11.91
CA LYS A 311 -20.24 2.08 12.63
C LYS A 311 -19.08 2.63 11.80
N ALA A 312 -18.40 1.80 11.02
CA ALA A 312 -17.36 2.23 10.10
C ALA A 312 -17.91 3.23 9.06
N LEU A 313 -19.08 2.95 8.47
CA LEU A 313 -19.74 3.87 7.53
C LEU A 313 -20.24 5.18 8.16
N GLN A 314 -20.54 5.16 9.45
CA GLN A 314 -20.89 6.37 10.20
C GLN A 314 -19.66 7.27 10.40
N ILE A 315 -18.52 6.68 10.76
CA ILE A 315 -17.32 7.43 11.15
C ILE A 315 -16.34 7.69 10.00
N ALA A 316 -16.51 7.03 8.84
CA ALA A 316 -15.57 7.10 7.72
C ALA A 316 -15.24 8.56 7.30
N PRO A 317 -16.21 9.49 7.15
CA PRO A 317 -15.88 10.88 6.79
C PRO A 317 -15.02 11.64 7.79
N GLN A 318 -14.90 11.16 9.03
CA GLN A 318 -14.06 11.79 10.05
C GLN A 318 -12.65 11.18 10.11
N MET A 319 -12.35 10.16 9.31
CA MET A 319 -11.02 9.54 9.29
C MET A 319 -9.95 10.49 8.73
N ARG A 320 -10.31 11.33 7.76
CA ARG A 320 -9.49 12.45 7.27
C ARG A 320 -10.36 13.61 6.84
N ASN A 321 -9.79 14.82 6.85
CA ASN A 321 -10.45 16.01 6.34
C ASN A 321 -10.44 16.06 4.80
N TRP A 322 -11.15 15.13 4.17
CA TRP A 322 -11.34 15.05 2.71
C TRP A 322 -12.80 15.20 2.34
N TYR A 323 -13.06 15.90 1.24
CA TYR A 323 -14.40 15.92 0.67
C TYR A 323 -14.57 14.69 -0.24
N THR A 324 -15.56 13.85 0.01
CA THR A 324 -15.82 12.64 -0.78
C THR A 324 -17.31 12.45 -1.00
N ILE A 325 -17.70 11.42 -1.77
CA ILE A 325 -19.10 11.05 -1.95
C ILE A 325 -19.84 10.72 -0.64
N LEU A 326 -19.12 10.40 0.43
CA LEU A 326 -19.70 10.14 1.76
C LEU A 326 -20.22 11.43 2.44
N GLY A 327 -19.91 12.60 1.89
CA GLY A 327 -20.20 13.89 2.51
C GLY A 327 -19.43 14.08 3.82
N THR A 328 -19.91 14.97 4.69
CA THR A 328 -19.21 15.33 5.95
C THR A 328 -19.81 14.70 7.21
N ARG A 329 -21.03 14.17 7.14
CA ARG A 329 -21.80 13.70 8.31
C ARG A 329 -21.91 12.17 8.43
N GLY A 330 -21.43 11.43 7.43
CA GLY A 330 -21.58 9.97 7.36
C GLY A 330 -23.01 9.52 7.08
N LEU A 331 -23.21 8.20 7.07
CA LEU A 331 -24.51 7.58 6.84
C LEU A 331 -25.21 7.29 8.18
N THR A 332 -26.53 7.53 8.26
CA THR A 332 -27.31 7.04 9.40
C THR A 332 -27.35 5.51 9.41
N GLU A 333 -27.57 4.89 10.57
CA GLU A 333 -27.58 3.42 10.74
C GLU A 333 -28.46 2.71 9.69
N GLY A 334 -29.73 3.12 9.56
CA GLY A 334 -30.64 2.52 8.57
C GLY A 334 -30.23 2.76 7.11
N LYS A 335 -29.56 3.88 6.79
CA LYS A 335 -29.03 4.13 5.43
C LYS A 335 -27.81 3.25 5.16
N ALA A 336 -26.90 3.11 6.14
CA ALA A 336 -25.72 2.28 6.06
C ALA A 336 -26.11 0.80 5.90
N GLU A 337 -27.01 0.28 6.73
CA GLU A 337 -27.50 -1.09 6.61
C GLU A 337 -28.15 -1.35 5.24
N ARG A 338 -29.00 -0.44 4.78
CA ARG A 338 -29.65 -0.56 3.47
C ARG A 338 -28.61 -0.60 2.35
N LEU A 339 -27.61 0.27 2.39
CA LEU A 339 -26.51 0.31 1.43
C LEU A 339 -25.76 -1.03 1.39
N LEU A 340 -25.38 -1.56 2.56
CA LEU A 340 -24.67 -2.85 2.68
C LEU A 340 -25.49 -4.02 2.13
N ARG A 341 -26.82 -4.05 2.31
CA ARG A 341 -27.71 -5.07 1.72
C ARG A 341 -27.80 -4.94 0.20
N TYR A 342 -27.87 -3.71 -0.33
CA TYR A 342 -27.94 -3.48 -1.78
C TYR A 342 -26.66 -3.88 -2.51
N THR A 343 -25.50 -3.65 -1.90
CA THR A 343 -24.19 -4.02 -2.46
C THR A 343 -23.80 -5.48 -2.17
N GLY A 344 -24.64 -6.23 -1.45
CA GLY A 344 -24.42 -7.64 -1.11
C GLY A 344 -23.27 -7.86 -0.12
N ILE A 345 -22.84 -6.83 0.60
CA ILE A 345 -21.76 -6.90 1.60
C ILE A 345 -22.24 -7.60 2.88
N ILE A 346 -23.53 -7.45 3.20
CA ILE A 346 -24.23 -8.23 4.21
C ILE A 346 -25.38 -9.01 3.59
N LYS A 347 -25.71 -10.17 4.17
CA LYS A 347 -26.83 -11.01 3.73
C LYS A 347 -28.16 -10.26 3.89
N LYS A 348 -29.08 -10.49 2.94
CA LYS A 348 -30.41 -9.87 2.88
C LYS A 348 -31.33 -10.23 4.03
#